data_AF-A0A7G1IIL9-F1
#
_entry.id   AF-A0A7G1IIL9-F1
#
_cell.length_a   1.000
_cell.length_b   1.000
_cell.length_c   1.000
_cell.angle_alpha   90.00
_cell.angle_beta   90.00
_cell.angle_gamma   90.00
#
_symmetry.space_group_name_H-M   'P 1'
#
loop_
_entity.id
_entity.type
_entity.pdbx_description
1 polymer ?
#
loop_
_entity_poly.entity_id
_entity_poly.type
_entity_poly.pdbx_seq_one_letter_code
_entity_poly.pdbx_strand_id
1 'polypeptide(L)' 'MSDVVDSLRKSAEDASRLVATVSGYRAGLLASIAASCTASYTVALMPGGPSI' A
#
# COMPACT_ATOMS: atom_id res chain seq x y z
N MET A 1 -7.05 -14.01 3.96
CA MET A 1 -5.76 -13.32 3.68
C MET A 1 -5.81 -12.58 2.35
N SER A 2 -6.27 -13.23 1.29
CA SER A 2 -6.50 -12.62 -0.03
C SER A 2 -7.36 -11.35 0.01
N ASP A 3 -8.46 -11.35 0.77
CA ASP A 3 -9.31 -10.15 0.96
C ASP A 3 -8.55 -8.95 1.57
N VAL A 4 -7.66 -9.20 2.53
CA VAL A 4 -6.83 -8.17 3.18
C VAL A 4 -5.79 -7.64 2.20
N VAL A 5 -5.16 -8.52 1.42
CA VAL A 5 -4.20 -8.16 0.35
C VAL A 5 -4.89 -7.32 -0.73
N ASP A 6 -6.09 -7.69 -1.17
CA ASP A 6 -6.88 -6.94 -2.14
C ASP A 6 -7.29 -5.57 -1.60
N SER A 7 -7.73 -5.51 -0.34
CA SER A 7 -8.09 -4.25 0.33
C SER A 7 -6.89 -3.29 0.45
N LEU A 8 -5.71 -3.80 0.81
CA LEU A 8 -4.46 -3.03 0.87
C LEU A 8 -4.01 -2.55 -0.50
N ARG A 9 -4.09 -3.42 -1.52
CA ARG A 9 -3.78 -3.07 -2.91
C ARG A 9 -4.67 -1.94 -3.39
N LYS A 10 -5.99 -2.08 -3.20
CA LYS A 10 -6.97 -1.07 -3.61
C LYS A 10 -6.73 0.27 -2.91
N SER A 11 -6.40 0.24 -1.61
CA SER A 11 -6.03 1.42 -0.84
C SER A 11 -4.77 2.12 -1.37
N ALA A 12 -3.74 1.34 -1.74
CA ALA A 12 -2.51 1.85 -2.32
C ALA A 12 -2.74 2.48 -3.71
N GLU A 13 -3.56 1.85 -4.56
CA GLU A 13 -3.91 2.39 -5.87
C GLU A 13 -4.72 3.69 -5.77
N ASP A 14 -5.70 3.76 -4.87
CA ASP A 14 -6.48 4.98 -4.63
C ASP A 14 -5.59 6.12 -4.14
N ALA A 15 -4.72 5.85 -3.15
CA ALA A 15 -3.75 6.82 -2.66
C ALA A 15 -2.79 7.28 -3.77
N SER A 16 -2.34 6.38 -4.64
CA SER A 16 -1.46 6.70 -5.78
C SER A 16 -2.17 7.56 -6.83
N ARG A 17 -3.45 7.30 -7.11
CA ARG A 17 -4.28 8.16 -7.99
C ARG A 17 -4.46 9.54 -7.39
N LEU A 18 -4.68 9.63 -6.08
CA LEU A 18 -4.80 10.91 -5.38
C LEU A 18 -3.48 11.68 -5.35
N VAL A 19 -2.33 11.01 -5.21
CA VAL A 19 -0.99 11.64 -5.37
C VAL A 19 -0.87 12.38 -6.70
N ALA A 20 -1.40 11.81 -7.79
CA ALA A 20 -1.33 12.45 -9.11
C ALA A 20 -2.19 13.73 -9.20
N THR A 21 -3.16 13.92 -8.30
CA THR A 21 -4.05 15.09 -8.28
C THR A 21 -3.67 16.14 -7.23
N VAL A 22 -2.75 15.82 -6.31
CA VAL A 22 -2.25 16.75 -5.29
C VAL A 22 -0.75 17.02 -5.44
N SER A 23 -0.26 18.15 -4.94
CA SER A 23 1.17 18.52 -5.00
C SER A 23 1.69 18.96 -3.64
N GLY A 24 3.02 18.98 -3.49
CA GLY A 24 3.72 19.39 -2.27
C GLY A 24 3.59 18.37 -1.15
N TYR A 25 3.50 18.85 0.10
CA TYR A 25 3.53 18.02 1.30
C TYR A 25 2.46 16.91 1.32
N ARG A 26 1.27 17.18 0.77
CA ARG A 26 0.18 16.19 0.67
C ARG A 26 0.49 15.04 -0.28
N ALA A 27 1.17 15.32 -1.40
CA ALA A 27 1.61 14.29 -2.34
C ALA A 27 2.64 13.35 -1.68
N GLY A 28 3.59 13.92 -0.92
CA GLY A 28 4.57 13.14 -0.17
C GLY A 28 3.93 12.24 0.90
N LEU A 29 2.94 12.75 1.65
CA LEU A 29 2.21 11.95 2.65
C LEU A 29 1.44 10.80 2.02
N LEU A 30 0.68 11.06 0.94
CA LEU A 30 -0.09 10.01 0.26
C LEU A 30 0.82 8.97 -0.39
N ALA A 31 1.97 9.37 -0.93
CA ALA A 31 2.97 8.45 -1.46
C ALA A 31 3.55 7.52 -0.39
N SER A 32 3.80 8.04 0.82
CA SER A 32 4.27 7.24 1.97
C SER A 32 3.23 6.20 2.41
N ILE A 33 1.95 6.59 2.42
CA ILE A 33 0.83 5.67 2.72
C ILE A 33 0.75 4.57 1.66
N ALA A 34 0.77 4.92 0.38
CA ALA A 34 0.73 3.96 -0.72
C ALA A 34 1.93 2.98 -0.67
N ALA A 35 3.13 3.48 -0.36
CA ALA A 35 4.33 2.68 -0.21
C ALA A 35 4.22 1.71 0.98
N SER A 36 3.70 2.17 2.13
CA SER A 36 3.52 1.32 3.31
C SER A 36 2.50 0.21 3.06
N CYS A 37 1.35 0.52 2.46
CA CYS A 37 0.36 -0.48 2.06
C CYS A 37 0.95 -1.48 1.07
N THR A 38 1.77 -1.01 0.13
CA THR A 38 2.48 -1.84 -0.85
C THR A 38 3.47 -2.79 -0.20
N ALA A 39 4.27 -2.31 0.74
CA ALA A 39 5.18 -3.13 1.51
C ALA A 39 4.43 -4.20 2.33
N SER A 40 3.31 -3.83 2.96
CA SER A 40 2.48 -4.77 3.71
C SER A 40 1.92 -5.88 2.83
N TYR A 41 1.37 -5.58 1.66
CA TYR A 41 0.82 -6.64 0.80
C TYR A 41 1.87 -7.40 -0.01
N THR A 42 3.05 -6.81 -0.26
CA THR A 42 4.12 -7.41 -1.07
C THR A 42 5.05 -8.31 -0.24
N VAL A 43 5.40 -7.87 0.97
CA VAL A 43 6.44 -8.52 1.79
C VAL A 43 5.85 -9.11 3.07
N ALA A 44 4.96 -8.39 3.76
CA ALA A 44 4.41 -8.86 5.04
C ALA A 44 3.28 -9.89 4.87
N LEU A 45 2.58 -9.86 3.74
CA LEU A 45 1.45 -10.75 3.43
C LEU A 45 1.74 -11.71 2.27
N MET A 46 3.00 -11.85 1.86
CA MET A 46 3.39 -12.96 0.99
C MET A 46 3.34 -14.24 1.84
N PRO A 47 2.52 -15.26 1.48
CA PRO A 47 2.43 -16.49 2.25
C PRO A 47 3.72 -17.28 2.04
N GLY A 48 4.71 -17.07 2.92
CA GLY A 48 6.03 -17.66 2.73
C GLY A 48 7.04 -17.31 3.82
N GLY A 49 6.69 -17.57 5.08
CA GLY A 49 7.68 -17.71 6.14
C GLY A 49 7.20 -18.79 7.10
N PRO A 50 7.94 -19.91 7.29
CA PRO A 50 7.61 -20.83 8.37
C PRO A 50 7.63 -20.03 9.67
N SER A 51 6.51 -20.04 10.39
CA SER A 51 6.53 -19.82 11.83
C SER A 51 7.43 -20.91 12.42
N ILE A 52 8.71 -20.59 12.55
CA ILE A 52 9.65 -21.35 13.38
C ILE A 52 9.43 -20.99 14.85
#